data_AF-A0A940E262-F1
#
_entry.id   AF-A0A940E262-F1
#
_cell.length_a   1.000
_cell.length_b   1.000
_cell.length_c   1.000
_cell.angle_alpha   90.00
_cell.angle_beta   90.00
_cell.angle_gamma   90.00
#
_symmetry.space_group_name_H-M   'P 1'
#
loop_
_entity.id
_entity.type
_entity.pdbx_description
1 polymer ?
#
loop_
_entity_poly.entity_id
_entity_poly.type
_entity_poly.pdbx_seq_one_letter_code
_entity_poly.pdbx_strand_id
1 'polypeptide(L)' 'MPRSFAVPGTGRTGKVHASAMALAKAEGPTSGSFCRDIRTIQAIKDADDLDSIVICTMTDTHAD' A
#
# COMPACT_ATOMS: atom_id res chain seq x y z
N MET A 1 6.48 -13.46 10.55
CA MET A 1 6.33 -13.64 9.08
C MET A 1 6.23 -12.25 8.47
N PRO A 2 7.02 -11.90 7.45
CA PRO A 2 6.94 -10.59 6.81
C PRO A 2 5.57 -10.43 6.14
N ARG A 3 4.90 -9.29 6.36
CA ARG A 3 3.60 -8.99 5.73
C ARG A 3 3.75 -8.17 4.44
N SER A 4 2.95 -8.49 3.44
CA SER A 4 2.82 -7.82 2.14
C SER A 4 1.52 -7.00 2.09
N PHE A 5 1.63 -5.74 1.66
CA PHE A 5 0.52 -4.79 1.65
C PHE A 5 0.37 -4.13 0.28
N ALA A 6 -0.87 -3.83 -0.11
CA ALA A 6 -1.18 -2.94 -1.22
C ALA A 6 -1.85 -1.64 -0.75
N VAL A 7 -1.56 -0.53 -1.45
CA VAL A 7 -2.13 0.79 -1.18
C VAL A 7 -2.74 1.35 -2.47
N PRO A 8 -4.00 1.01 -2.79
CA PRO A 8 -4.70 1.66 -3.89
C PRO A 8 -4.92 3.14 -3.53
N GLY A 9 -4.30 4.03 -4.29
CA GLY A 9 -4.35 5.48 -4.08
C GLY A 9 -2.96 6.08 -3.87
N THR A 10 -2.52 6.91 -4.81
CA THR A 10 -1.21 7.59 -4.77
C THR A 10 -1.30 9.04 -4.27
N GLY A 11 -2.45 9.40 -3.69
CA GLY A 11 -2.69 10.70 -3.07
C GLY A 11 -1.82 10.94 -1.82
N ARG A 12 -2.02 12.09 -1.18
CA ARG A 12 -1.26 12.49 0.02
C ARG A 12 -1.34 11.44 1.13
N THR A 13 -2.54 10.92 1.40
CA THR A 13 -2.79 9.88 2.42
C THR A 13 -2.15 8.54 2.07
N GLY A 14 -2.22 8.11 0.83
CA GLY A 14 -1.57 6.87 0.38
C GLY A 14 -0.06 6.90 0.55
N LYS A 15 0.57 8.04 0.26
CA LYS A 15 2.02 8.24 0.50
C LYS A 15 2.40 8.17 1.97
N VAL A 16 1.56 8.70 2.88
CA VAL A 16 1.81 8.61 4.33
C VAL A 16 1.79 7.16 4.80
N HIS A 17 0.80 6.37 4.39
CA HIS A 17 0.72 4.96 4.76
C HIS A 17 1.87 4.14 4.17
N ALA A 18 2.23 4.38 2.90
CA ALA A 18 3.38 3.74 2.26
C ALA A 18 4.68 3.99 3.04
N SER A 19 4.93 5.24 3.44
CA SER A 19 6.09 5.61 4.25
C SER A 19 6.04 5.00 5.66
N ALA A 20 4.88 4.96 6.30
CA ALA A 20 4.74 4.35 7.63
C ALA A 20 5.06 2.85 7.61
N MET A 21 4.57 2.12 6.59
CA MET A 21 4.88 0.70 6.41
C MET A 21 6.35 0.45 6.10
N ALA A 22 6.97 1.34 5.32
CA ALA A 22 8.41 1.30 5.05
C ALA A 22 9.22 1.44 6.33
N LEU A 23 8.90 2.42 7.17
CA LEU A 23 9.54 2.64 8.48
C LEU A 23 9.33 1.45 9.42
N ALA A 24 8.14 0.86 9.44
CA ALA A 24 7.86 -0.32 10.26
C ALA A 24 8.64 -1.58 9.81
N LYS A 25 9.03 -1.64 8.52
CA LYS A 25 9.81 -2.74 7.96
C LYS A 25 11.33 -2.51 8.02
N ALA A 26 11.76 -1.27 8.16
CA ALA A 26 13.17 -0.89 8.18
C ALA A 26 13.68 -0.74 9.63
N GLU A 27 14.86 -1.30 9.91
CA GLU A 27 15.63 -0.96 11.12
C GLU A 27 16.44 0.34 10.91
N GLY A 28 15.85 1.36 10.28
CA GLY A 28 16.54 2.61 9.95
C GLY A 28 15.70 3.58 9.12
N PRO A 29 16.15 4.83 8.93
CA PRO A 29 15.39 5.86 8.23
C PRO A 29 15.19 5.51 6.75
N THR A 30 13.94 5.43 6.31
CA THR A 30 13.59 5.19 4.90
C THR A 30 13.31 6.50 4.18
N SER A 31 14.29 7.02 3.44
CA SER A 31 14.15 8.15 2.53
C SER A 31 13.93 7.66 1.10
N GLY A 32 12.73 7.20 0.77
CA GLY A 32 12.43 6.72 -0.58
C GLY A 32 10.94 6.67 -0.88
N SER A 33 10.60 6.90 -2.15
CA SER A 33 9.25 6.65 -2.64
C SER A 33 9.01 5.14 -2.66
N PHE A 34 8.18 4.64 -1.75
CA PHE A 34 7.82 3.23 -1.66
C PHE A 34 6.73 2.90 -2.67
N CYS A 35 7.15 2.53 -3.88
CA CYS A 35 6.30 1.82 -4.83
C CYS A 35 7.17 0.79 -5.55
N ARG A 36 7.05 -0.47 -5.10
CA ARG A 36 7.91 -1.57 -5.56
C ARG A 36 7.24 -2.37 -6.68
N ASP A 37 5.93 -2.25 -6.82
CA ASP A 37 5.11 -2.89 -7.85
C ASP A 37 3.82 -2.06 -8.05
N ILE A 38 3.45 -1.77 -9.31
CA ILE A 38 2.25 -1.01 -9.67
C ILE A 38 1.26 -1.99 -10.29
N ARG A 39 0.11 -2.18 -9.61
CA ARG A 39 -0.95 -3.07 -10.04
C ARG A 39 -2.28 -2.33 -10.16
N THR A 40 -3.19 -2.88 -10.95
CA THR A 40 -4.59 -2.43 -10.97
C THR A 40 -5.32 -2.90 -9.71
N ILE A 41 -6.45 -2.26 -9.36
CA ILE A 41 -7.26 -2.67 -8.21
C ILE A 41 -7.75 -4.12 -8.37
N GLN A 42 -8.14 -4.53 -9.57
CA GLN A 42 -8.55 -5.91 -9.83
C GLN A 42 -7.40 -6.90 -9.63
N ALA A 43 -6.20 -6.58 -10.12
CA ALA A 43 -5.03 -7.43 -9.89
C ALA A 43 -4.61 -7.49 -8.41
N ILE A 44 -4.88 -6.45 -7.62
CA ILE A 44 -4.69 -6.47 -6.16
C ILE A 44 -5.74 -7.36 -5.49
N LYS A 45 -6.99 -7.34 -5.97
CA LYS A 45 -8.10 -8.13 -5.44
C LYS A 45 -7.90 -9.63 -5.66
N ASP A 46 -7.34 -10.01 -6.81
CA ASP A 46 -7.11 -11.40 -7.20
C ASP A 46 -5.70 -11.92 -6.80
N ALA A 47 -4.94 -11.15 -6.03
CA ALA A 47 -3.56 -11.48 -5.66
C ALA A 47 -3.48 -12.39 -4.44
N ASP A 48 -2.81 -13.54 -4.60
CA ASP A 48 -2.52 -14.48 -3.50
C ASP A 48 -1.24 -14.11 -2.71
N ASP A 49 -0.45 -13.16 -3.21
CA ASP A 49 0.83 -12.73 -2.61
C ASP A 49 0.70 -11.52 -1.66
N LEU A 50 -0.53 -11.08 -1.39
CA LEU A 50 -0.85 -9.97 -0.50
C LEU A 50 -1.58 -10.45 0.76
N ASP A 51 -1.15 -9.98 1.92
CA ASP A 51 -1.80 -10.32 3.18
C ASP A 51 -2.95 -9.35 3.52
N SER A 52 -2.87 -8.09 3.05
CA SER A 52 -3.80 -7.02 3.43
C SER A 52 -3.74 -5.82 2.47
N ILE A 53 -4.78 -4.98 2.52
CA ILE A 53 -4.91 -3.74 1.75
C ILE A 53 -5.13 -2.52 2.66
N VAL A 54 -4.58 -1.37 2.26
CA VAL A 54 -4.85 -0.06 2.89
C VAL A 54 -5.56 0.83 1.87
N ILE A 55 -6.88 0.95 1.99
CA ILE A 55 -7.71 1.71 1.05
C ILE A 55 -7.45 3.22 1.25
N CYS A 56 -6.83 3.86 0.25
CA CYS A 56 -6.52 5.29 0.22
C CYS A 56 -7.03 5.96 -1.07
N THR A 57 -8.04 5.37 -1.69
CA THR A 57 -8.76 5.90 -2.85
C THR A 57 -9.77 6.97 -2.44
N MET A 58 -10.49 7.54 -3.42
CA MET A 58 -11.61 8.44 -3.13
C MET A 58 -12.68 7.74 -2.30
N THR A 59 -13.34 8.48 -1.41
CA THR A 59 -14.26 7.93 -0.39
C THR A 59 -15.43 7.14 -0.98
N ASP A 60 -15.92 7.53 -2.15
CA ASP A 60 -17.00 6.87 -2.87
C ASP A 60 -16.66 5.44 -3.32
N THR A 61 -15.38 5.05 -3.30
CA THR A 61 -14.91 3.72 -3.69
C THR A 61 -14.58 2.80 -2.51
N HIS A 62 -14.81 3.21 -1.27
CA HIS A 62 -14.37 2.42 -0.09
C HIS A 62 -15.21 1.17 0.18
N ALA A 63 -16.44 1.11 -0.33
CA ALA A 63 -17.40 0.04 -0.05
C ALA A 63 -17.46 -1.05 -1.13
N ASP A 64 -16.85 -0.81 -2.29
CA ASP A 64 -16.83 -1.73 -3.45
C ASP A 64 -15.68 -2.75 -3.35
#